data_AF-A0A960W9I5-F1
#
_entry.id   AF-A0A960W9I5-F1
#
_cell.length_a   1.000
_cell.length_b   1.000
_cell.length_c   1.000
_cell.angle_alpha   90.00
_cell.angle_beta   90.00
_cell.angle_gamma   90.00
#
_symmetry.space_group_name_H-M   'P 1'
#
loop_
_entity.id
_entity.type
_entity.pdbx_description
1 polymer ?
#
loop_
_entity_poly.entity_id
_entity_poly.type
_entity_poly.pdbx_seq_one_letter_code
_entity_poly.pdbx_strand_id
1 'polypeptide(L)'
;MEDFDTLEFICTVDSCRKVIPFSPLKIEKNPAIECPHCKKQYSFERKLVDQFKKFEKLIMAVRDAKEILGNTSVGINVDGNQIKIPYKLLLTRMNTLLTLDVGGNTITFKFRVEPLKAYSE
;
A
#
# COMPACT_ATOMS: atom_id res chain seq x y z
N MET A 1 -6.61 -16.59 -4.24
CA MET A 1 -6.69 -15.17 -4.64
C MET A 1 -6.33 -14.40 -3.39
N GLU A 2 -5.08 -13.97 -3.26
CA GLU A 2 -4.64 -13.25 -2.05
C GLU A 2 -5.09 -11.79 -2.16
N ASP A 3 -5.92 -11.34 -1.21
CA ASP A 3 -6.40 -9.96 -1.11
C ASP A 3 -5.27 -9.07 -0.56
N PHE A 4 -4.36 -8.66 -1.45
CA PHE A 4 -3.23 -7.77 -1.13
C PHE A 4 -3.65 -6.33 -0.73
N ASP A 5 -4.94 -6.02 -0.72
CA ASP A 5 -5.48 -4.71 -0.35
C ASP A 5 -6.08 -4.69 1.07
N THR A 6 -6.01 -5.78 1.83
CA THR A 6 -6.59 -5.84 3.17
C THR A 6 -5.57 -5.50 4.24
N LEU A 7 -5.92 -4.50 5.06
CA LEU A 7 -5.22 -4.01 6.24
C LEU A 7 -6.00 -4.36 7.49
N GLU A 8 -5.33 -4.35 8.64
CA GLU A 8 -5.93 -4.75 9.90
C GLU A 8 -5.55 -3.77 11.02
N PHE A 9 -6.51 -3.47 11.90
CA PHE A 9 -6.25 -2.80 13.17
C PHE A 9 -7.05 -3.43 14.30
N ILE A 10 -6.62 -3.22 15.54
CA ILE A 10 -7.30 -3.75 16.72
C ILE A 10 -8.41 -2.79 17.14
N CYS A 11 -9.60 -3.32 17.37
CA CYS A 11 -10.73 -2.57 17.93
C CYS A 11 -10.33 -1.87 19.24
N THR A 12 -10.59 -0.57 19.35
CA THR A 12 -10.22 0.25 20.51
C THR A 12 -11.14 0.06 21.71
N VAL A 13 -12.26 -0.63 21.55
CA VAL A 13 -13.15 -0.98 22.67
C VAL A 13 -12.50 -2.10 23.49
N ASP A 14 -12.20 -1.81 24.76
CA ASP A 14 -11.46 -2.71 25.66
C ASP A 14 -12.11 -4.09 25.82
N SER A 15 -13.45 -4.16 25.83
CA SER A 15 -14.18 -5.42 25.90
C SER A 15 -14.17 -6.22 24.59
N CYS A 16 -13.80 -5.60 23.46
CA CYS A 16 -13.82 -6.22 22.15
C CYS A 16 -12.42 -6.66 21.71
N ARG A 17 -11.49 -5.70 21.50
CA ARG A 17 -10.08 -5.95 21.12
C ARG A 17 -9.87 -6.92 19.94
N LYS A 18 -10.89 -7.17 19.12
CA LYS A 18 -10.80 -8.03 17.93
C LYS A 18 -10.19 -7.27 16.76
N VAL A 19 -9.61 -8.03 15.84
CA VAL A 19 -9.05 -7.52 14.58
C VAL A 19 -10.17 -7.04 13.67
N ILE A 20 -9.97 -5.87 13.06
CA ILE A 20 -10.88 -5.27 12.09
C ILE A 20 -10.15 -5.22 10.75
N PRO A 21 -10.52 -6.08 9.78
CA PRO A 21 -9.98 -6.00 8.43
C PRO A 21 -10.65 -4.86 7.66
N PHE A 22 -9.88 -4.14 6.85
CA PHE A 22 -10.38 -3.12 5.94
C PHE A 22 -9.50 -2.93 4.72
N SER A 23 -10.04 -2.36 3.65
CA SER A 23 -9.25 -1.98 2.48
C SER A 23 -9.16 -0.46 2.38
N PRO A 24 -7.95 0.13 2.44
CA PRO A 24 -7.77 1.57 2.27
C PRO A 24 -8.19 2.05 0.88
N LEU A 25 -8.21 1.16 -0.11
CA LEU A 25 -8.70 1.43 -1.47
C LEU A 25 -10.23 1.55 -1.54
N LYS A 26 -10.95 1.16 -0.48
CA LYS A 26 -12.42 1.17 -0.43
C LYS A 26 -12.99 2.21 0.54
N ILE A 27 -12.15 2.97 1.24
CA ILE A 27 -12.57 3.95 2.26
C ILE A 27 -13.42 5.10 1.69
N GLU A 28 -13.19 5.54 0.44
CA GLU A 28 -13.96 6.66 -0.13
C GLU A 28 -15.45 6.31 -0.32
N LYS A 29 -15.76 5.02 -0.58
CA LYS A 29 -17.14 4.53 -0.72
C LYS A 29 -17.82 4.30 0.63
N ASN A 30 -17.04 4.09 1.69
CA ASN A 30 -17.56 3.85 3.03
C ASN A 30 -16.63 4.49 4.07
N PRO A 31 -16.84 5.79 4.40
CA PRO A 31 -15.90 6.57 5.19
C PRO A 31 -15.85 6.13 6.66
N ALA A 32 -16.84 5.34 7.09
CA ALA A 32 -16.90 4.74 8.40
C ALA A 32 -16.63 3.24 8.30
N ILE A 33 -15.66 2.76 9.07
CA ILE A 33 -15.39 1.34 9.23
C ILE A 33 -16.11 0.86 10.48
N GLU A 34 -16.94 -0.16 10.33
CA GLU A 34 -17.65 -0.78 11.43
C GLU A 34 -16.89 -2.01 11.94
N CYS A 35 -16.67 -2.08 13.25
CA CYS A 35 -16.18 -3.30 13.87
C CYS A 35 -17.23 -4.41 13.71
N PRO A 36 -16.89 -5.56 13.09
CA PRO A 36 -17.86 -6.64 12.89
C PRO A 36 -18.33 -7.28 14.20
N HIS A 37 -17.57 -7.11 15.29
CA HIS A 37 -17.84 -7.74 16.59
C HIS A 37 -18.65 -6.89 17.56
N CYS A 38 -18.37 -5.58 17.64
CA CYS A 38 -19.01 -4.70 18.62
C CYS A 38 -19.78 -3.53 17.99
N LYS A 39 -19.83 -3.47 16.65
CA LYS A 39 -20.53 -2.43 15.88
C LYS A 39 -20.02 -1.00 16.09
N LYS A 40 -18.90 -0.83 16.80
CA LYS A 40 -18.23 0.46 16.93
C LYS A 40 -17.81 0.95 15.54
N GLN A 41 -18.17 2.20 15.24
CA GLN A 41 -17.77 2.86 14.01
C GLN A 41 -16.48 3.66 14.23
N TYR A 42 -15.62 3.64 13.21
CA TYR A 42 -14.37 4.37 13.11
C TYR A 42 -14.42 5.26 11.88
N SER A 43 -14.11 6.54 12.04
CA SER A 43 -13.84 7.44 10.93
C SER A 43 -12.36 7.77 10.89
N PHE A 44 -11.82 7.95 9.70
CA PHE A 44 -10.45 8.43 9.50
C PHE A 44 -10.46 9.91 9.21
N GLU A 45 -9.43 10.61 9.69
CA GLU A 45 -9.24 12.01 9.35
C GLU A 45 -9.07 12.21 7.84
N ARG A 46 -9.57 13.32 7.30
CA ARG A 46 -9.48 13.62 5.85
C ARG A 46 -8.06 13.51 5.31
N LYS A 47 -7.06 13.99 6.06
CA LYS A 47 -5.66 13.94 5.66
C LYS A 47 -5.18 12.51 5.41
N LEU A 48 -5.61 11.57 6.24
CA LEU A 48 -5.27 10.16 6.14
C LEU A 48 -5.97 9.50 4.94
N VAL A 49 -7.25 9.84 4.73
CA VAL A 49 -8.00 9.41 3.54
C VAL A 49 -7.36 9.91 2.25
N ASP A 50 -6.92 11.18 2.22
CA ASP A 50 -6.21 11.75 1.08
C ASP A 50 -4.87 11.05 0.81
N GLN A 51 -4.17 10.61 1.86
CA GLN A 51 -2.95 9.81 1.71
C GLN A 51 -3.24 8.44 1.11
N PHE A 52 -4.29 7.74 1.56
CA PHE A 52 -4.72 6.48 0.94
C PHE A 52 -5.08 6.65 -0.54
N LYS A 53 -5.74 7.76 -0.89
CA LYS A 53 -6.09 8.07 -2.30
C LYS A 53 -4.87 8.30 -3.18
N LYS A 54 -3.89 9.07 -2.68
CA LYS A 54 -2.62 9.28 -3.42
C LYS A 54 -1.87 7.96 -3.57
N PHE A 55 -1.92 7.12 -2.54
CA PHE A 55 -1.31 5.81 -2.55
C PHE A 55 -1.95 4.86 -3.57
N GLU A 56 -3.27 4.80 -3.63
CA GLU A 56 -4.01 4.05 -4.65
C GLU A 56 -3.61 4.48 -6.06
N LYS A 57 -3.61 5.80 -6.33
CA LYS A 57 -3.22 6.35 -7.62
C LYS A 57 -1.79 5.96 -8.02
N LEU A 58 -0.86 5.96 -7.05
CA LEU A 58 0.51 5.52 -7.30
C LEU A 58 0.57 4.03 -7.69
N ILE A 59 -0.16 3.17 -6.97
CA ILE A 59 -0.22 1.74 -7.30
C ILE A 59 -0.79 1.54 -8.70
N MET A 60 -1.88 2.23 -9.04
CA MET A 60 -2.49 2.16 -10.36
C MET A 60 -1.54 2.62 -11.45
N ALA A 61 -0.84 3.75 -11.26
CA ALA A 61 0.13 4.26 -12.22
C ALA A 61 1.29 3.29 -12.45
N VAL A 62 1.80 2.65 -11.40
CA VAL A 62 2.85 1.63 -11.51
C VAL A 62 2.34 0.38 -12.24
N ARG A 63 1.09 -0.05 -11.99
CA ARG A 63 0.48 -1.18 -12.70
C ARG A 63 0.25 -0.88 -14.17
N ASP A 64 -0.21 0.32 -14.50
CA ASP A 64 -0.45 0.77 -15.87
C ASP A 64 0.85 0.87 -16.66
N ALA A 65 1.89 1.44 -16.05
CA ALA A 65 3.22 1.55 -16.64
C ALA A 65 3.98 0.21 -16.74
N LYS A 66 3.40 -0.92 -16.32
CA LYS A 66 4.10 -2.22 -16.19
C LYS A 66 4.83 -2.64 -17.47
N GLU A 67 4.23 -2.42 -18.63
CA GLU A 67 4.83 -2.78 -19.92
C GLU A 67 6.12 -1.97 -20.18
N ILE A 68 6.06 -0.65 -20.01
CA ILE A 68 7.22 0.22 -20.21
C ILE A 68 8.26 0.09 -19.09
N LEU A 69 7.85 -0.27 -17.87
CA LEU A 69 8.74 -0.48 -16.72
C LEU A 69 9.72 -1.65 -16.93
N GLY A 70 9.39 -2.58 -17.83
CA GLY A 70 10.31 -3.62 -18.30
C GLY A 70 11.45 -3.07 -19.18
N ASN A 71 11.20 -2.00 -19.92
CA ASN A 71 12.10 -1.45 -20.94
C ASN A 71 12.69 -0.08 -20.56
N THR A 72 12.42 0.41 -19.35
CA THR A 72 12.90 1.70 -18.85
C THR A 72 13.91 1.50 -17.72
N SER A 73 14.83 2.46 -17.60
CA SER A 73 15.87 2.45 -16.57
C SER A 73 15.97 3.83 -15.91
N VAL A 74 16.29 3.84 -14.63
CA VAL A 74 16.68 5.05 -13.89
C VAL A 74 18.18 5.26 -14.06
N GLY A 75 18.57 6.41 -14.58
CA GLY A 75 19.97 6.83 -14.61
C GLY A 75 20.35 7.51 -13.30
N ILE A 76 21.38 7.01 -12.61
CA ILE A 76 21.94 7.57 -11.39
C ILE A 76 23.40 7.95 -11.66
N ASN A 77 23.76 9.20 -11.38
CA ASN A 77 25.15 9.63 -11.47
C ASN A 77 25.83 9.46 -10.10
N VAL A 78 26.89 8.66 -10.04
CA VAL A 78 27.72 8.45 -8.85
C VAL A 78 29.17 8.67 -9.24
N ASP A 79 29.85 9.60 -8.56
CA ASP A 79 31.27 9.91 -8.78
C ASP A 79 31.64 10.12 -10.27
N GLY A 80 30.79 10.85 -11.00
CA GLY A 80 30.99 11.14 -12.42
C GLY A 80 30.63 10.00 -13.39
N ASN A 81 30.23 8.83 -12.88
CA ASN A 81 29.78 7.70 -13.69
C ASN A 81 28.24 7.60 -13.70
N GLN A 82 27.65 7.37 -14.87
CA GLN A 82 26.21 7.11 -14.98
C GLN A 82 25.93 5.60 -14.89
N ILE A 83 25.22 5.20 -13.85
CA ILE A 83 24.70 3.85 -13.65
C ILE A 83 23.24 3.82 -14.11
N LYS A 84 22.88 2.87 -14.98
CA LYS A 84 21.50 2.64 -15.39
C LYS A 84 20.92 1.46 -14.64
N ILE A 85 19.90 1.69 -13.82
CA ILE A 85 19.22 0.65 -13.06
C ILE A 85 17.85 0.39 -13.71
N PRO A 86 17.60 -0.82 -14.24
CA PRO A 86 16.29 -1.20 -14.77
C PRO A 86 15.18 -1.02 -13.74
N TYR A 87 14.07 -0.41 -14.14
CA TYR A 87 12.90 -0.24 -13.26
C TYR A 87 12.37 -1.59 -12.75
N LYS A 88 12.41 -2.64 -13.58
CA LYS A 88 12.04 -4.00 -13.19
C LYS A 88 12.82 -4.51 -11.96
N LEU A 89 14.11 -4.19 -11.84
CA LEU A 89 14.92 -4.55 -10.67
C LEU A 89 14.53 -3.74 -9.42
N LEU A 90 14.21 -2.45 -9.59
CA LEU A 90 13.72 -1.63 -8.49
C LEU A 90 12.36 -2.14 -7.98
N LEU A 91 11.43 -2.45 -8.88
CA LEU A 91 10.07 -2.88 -8.52
C LEU A 91 10.04 -4.23 -7.78
N THR A 92 10.97 -5.15 -8.11
CA THR A 92 11.10 -6.43 -7.38
C THR A 92 11.70 -6.28 -5.98
N ARG A 93 12.39 -5.16 -5.72
CA ARG A 93 13.06 -4.86 -4.45
C ARG A 93 12.32 -3.81 -3.63
N MET A 94 11.42 -3.05 -4.25
CA MET A 94 10.59 -2.03 -3.61
C MET A 94 9.47 -2.70 -2.82
N ASN A 95 9.68 -2.80 -1.52
CA ASN A 95 8.57 -2.91 -0.59
C ASN A 95 8.00 -1.50 -0.41
N THR A 96 6.82 -1.22 -0.97
CA THR A 96 6.21 0.09 -0.78
C THR A 96 5.67 0.14 0.65
N LEU A 97 6.27 0.99 1.48
CA LEU A 97 5.90 1.14 2.89
C LEU A 97 5.07 2.41 3.06
N LEU A 98 3.84 2.29 3.55
CA LEU A 98 3.04 3.43 4.00
C LEU A 98 3.05 3.44 5.53
N THR A 99 3.65 4.45 6.14
CA THR A 99 3.71 4.58 7.60
C THR A 99 2.72 5.65 8.04
N LEU A 100 1.78 5.28 8.91
CA LEU A 100 0.71 6.15 9.40
C LEU A 100 0.74 6.21 10.93
N ASP A 101 0.44 7.37 11.49
CA ASP A 101 0.16 7.52 12.92
C ASP A 101 -1.35 7.38 13.13
N VAL A 102 -1.74 6.45 14.00
CA VAL A 102 -3.13 6.25 14.43
C VAL A 102 -3.19 6.33 15.95
N GLY A 103 -3.56 7.50 16.46
CA GLY A 103 -3.73 7.73 17.90
C GLY A 103 -2.45 7.53 18.71
N GLY A 104 -1.29 7.95 18.16
CA GLY A 104 0.02 7.80 18.79
C GLY A 104 0.71 6.45 18.52
N ASN A 105 0.08 5.57 17.74
CA ASN A 105 0.68 4.31 17.31
C ASN A 105 1.12 4.39 15.85
N THR A 106 2.39 4.07 15.58
CA THR A 106 2.92 3.98 14.23
C THR A 106 2.53 2.63 13.59
N ILE A 107 1.73 2.67 12.54
CA ILE A 107 1.35 1.49 11.75
C ILE A 107 2.07 1.58 10.39
N THR A 108 2.87 0.57 10.07
CA THR A 108 3.56 0.47 8.78
C THR A 108 2.90 -0.59 7.90
N PHE A 109 2.31 -0.15 6.79
CA PHE A 109 1.74 -1.01 5.77
C PHE A 109 2.81 -1.39 4.77
N LYS A 110 2.96 -2.69 4.47
CA LYS A 110 3.87 -3.18 3.44
C LYS A 110 3.06 -3.63 2.24
N PHE A 111 3.26 -2.98 1.10
CA PHE A 111 2.70 -3.42 -0.17
C PHE A 111 3.82 -4.05 -1.01
N ARG A 112 3.63 -5.32 -1.36
CA ARG A 112 4.57 -6.08 -2.19
C ARG A 112 4.01 -6.15 -3.61
N VAL A 113 4.73 -5.59 -4.56
CA VAL A 113 4.43 -5.76 -5.98
C VAL A 113 5.12 -7.04 -6.44
N GLU A 114 4.42 -8.17 -6.33
CA GLU A 114 4.92 -9.43 -6.90
C GLU A 114 4.84 -9.35 -8.44
N PRO A 115 5.93 -9.64 -9.18
CA PRO A 115 5.80 -9.90 -10.60
C PRO A 115 4.97 -11.17 -10.81
N LEU A 116 4.03 -11.15 -11.75
CA LEU A 116 3.47 -12.40 -12.30
C LEU A 116 4.67 -13.24 -12.75
N LYS A 117 4.74 -14.49 -12.26
CA LYS A 117 5.77 -15.48 -12.60
C LYS A 117 6.24 -15.24 -14.03
N ALA A 118 7.53 -14.96 -14.19
CA ALA A 118 8.15 -15.08 -15.50
C ALA A 118 7.84 -16.51 -15.95
N TYR A 119 7.14 -16.65 -17.08
CA TYR A 119 6.96 -17.94 -17.71
C TYR A 119 8.35 -18.57 -17.84
N SER A 120 8.57 -19.66 -17.12
CA SER A 120 9.68 -20.58 -17.36
C SER A 120 9.44 -21.21 -18.72
N GLU A 121 10.49 -21.18 -19.55
CA GLU A 121 10.62 -21.79 -20.87
C GLU A 121 10.18 -23.26 -20.90
#